data_AF-A0A2X1PRF5-F1
#
_entry.id   AF-A0A2X1PRF5-F1
#
_cell.length_a   1.000
_cell.length_b   1.000
_cell.length_c   1.000
_cell.angle_alpha   90.00
_cell.angle_beta   90.00
_cell.angle_gamma   90.00
#
_symmetry.space_group_name_H-M   'P 1'
#
loop_
_entity.id
_entity.type
_entity.pdbx_description
1 polymer ?
#
loop_
_entity_poly.entity_id
_entity_poly.type
_entity_poly.pdbx_seq_one_letter_code
_entity_poly.pdbx_strand_id
1 'polypeptide(L)' 'MPEGLSLLHVIPQEYAVDRQMNIKNPLGLQGVRLKAQVHLIACHQDWQNNLKKAVERCGLQVDKVVFSGFAANTFCAN' A
#
# COMPACT_ATOMS: atom_id res chain seq x y z
N MET A 1 1.01 -3.25 -13.49
CA MET A 1 1.62 -4.42 -12.83
C MET A 1 1.58 -5.60 -13.77
N PRO A 2 2.46 -6.60 -13.61
CA PRO A 2 2.31 -7.89 -14.29
C PRO A 2 0.92 -8.48 -14.09
N GLU A 3 0.46 -9.26 -15.05
CA GLU A 3 -0.83 -9.93 -15.02
C GLU A 3 -0.92 -10.90 -13.82
N GLY A 4 -2.11 -11.03 -13.23
CA GLY A 4 -2.34 -11.89 -12.05
C GLY A 4 -1.89 -11.30 -10.70
N LEU A 5 -1.18 -10.16 -10.67
CA LEU A 5 -0.82 -9.49 -9.43
C LEU A 5 -1.84 -8.42 -9.03
N SER A 6 -2.13 -8.38 -7.73
CA SER A 6 -2.99 -7.41 -7.07
C SER A 6 -2.15 -6.53 -6.14
N LEU A 7 -2.49 -5.24 -6.08
CA LEU A 7 -1.81 -4.30 -5.20
C LEU A 7 -2.37 -4.44 -3.77
N LEU A 8 -1.48 -4.64 -2.79
CA LEU A 8 -1.85 -4.73 -1.38
C LEU A 8 -1.63 -3.42 -0.64
N HIS A 9 -0.42 -2.83 -0.76
CA HIS A 9 -0.04 -1.60 -0.06
C HIS A 9 0.75 -0.68 -0.96
N VAL A 10 0.58 0.63 -0.74
CA VAL A 10 1.38 1.69 -1.33
C VAL A 10 1.99 2.47 -0.17
N ILE A 11 3.32 2.49 -0.10
CA ILE A 11 4.06 3.17 0.97
C ILE A 11 4.85 4.31 0.35
N PRO A 12 4.43 5.57 0.53
CA PRO A 12 5.21 6.72 0.07
C PRO A 12 6.57 6.76 0.76
N GLN A 13 7.63 6.99 -0.02
CA GLN A 13 9.00 7.16 0.49
C GLN A 13 9.41 8.63 0.41
N GLU A 14 9.19 9.24 -0.75
CA GLU A 14 9.50 10.65 -1.01
C GLU A 14 8.54 11.26 -2.02
N TYR A 15 8.42 12.57 -1.96
CA TYR A 15 7.67 13.39 -2.90
C TYR A 15 8.58 14.43 -3.57
N ALA A 16 8.18 14.87 -4.75
CA ALA A 16 8.77 16.02 -5.42
C ALA A 16 7.67 16.92 -5.99
N VAL A 17 7.77 18.23 -5.76
CA VAL A 17 6.86 19.25 -6.29
C VAL A 17 7.68 20.19 -7.16
N ASP A 18 7.38 20.21 -8.46
CA ASP A 18 8.12 20.95 -9.48
C ASP A 18 9.64 20.67 -9.46
N ARG A 19 10.45 21.59 -8.92
CA ARG A 19 11.92 21.47 -8.79
C ARG A 19 12.38 21.10 -7.37
N GLN A 20 11.47 21.08 -6.40
CA GLN A 20 11.77 20.68 -5.02
C GLN A 20 11.68 19.16 -4.90
N MET A 21 12.74 18.54 -4.39
CA MET A 21 12.87 17.09 -4.19
C MET A 21 12.96 16.75 -2.71
N ASN A 22 12.91 15.46 -2.38
CA ASN A 22 13.06 14.91 -1.03
C ASN A 22 12.04 15.45 -0.02
N ILE A 23 10.83 15.76 -0.50
CA ILE A 23 9.73 16.23 0.35
C ILE A 23 9.13 15.02 1.06
N LYS A 24 9.07 15.05 2.39
CA LYS A 24 8.43 13.97 3.19
C LYS A 24 6.91 14.05 3.19
N ASN A 25 6.36 15.27 3.28
CA ASN A 25 4.92 15.52 3.29
C ASN A 25 4.60 16.65 2.31
N PRO A 26 3.88 16.38 1.21
CA PRO A 26 3.56 17.40 0.21
C PRO A 26 2.35 18.26 0.57
N LEU A 27 1.64 17.95 1.67
CA LEU A 27 0.46 18.70 2.07
C LEU A 27 0.80 20.17 2.36
N GLY A 28 0.04 21.07 1.75
CA GLY A 28 0.23 22.53 1.87
C GLY A 28 1.20 23.13 0.84
N LEU A 29 1.84 22.32 -0.01
CA LEU A 29 2.69 22.82 -1.08
C LEU A 29 1.86 23.09 -2.35
N GLN A 30 2.20 24.17 -3.05
CA GLN A 30 1.63 24.51 -4.35
C GLN A 30 2.64 24.21 -5.46
N GLY A 31 2.16 23.67 -6.57
CA GLY A 31 2.98 23.40 -7.74
C GLY A 31 2.17 22.84 -8.89
N VAL A 32 2.80 22.77 -10.06
CA VAL A 32 2.15 22.27 -11.28
C VAL A 32 2.27 20.75 -11.39
N ARG A 33 3.39 20.18 -10.90
CA ARG A 33 3.66 18.74 -11.00
C ARG A 33 4.05 18.14 -9.66
N LEU A 34 3.25 17.20 -9.18
CA LEU A 34 3.57 16.32 -8.05
C LEU A 34 4.08 14.97 -8.57
N LYS A 35 5.20 14.49 -8.02
CA LYS A 35 5.69 13.12 -8.19
C LYS A 35 5.79 12.47 -6.82
N ALA A 36 5.51 11.18 -6.74
CA ALA A 36 5.73 10.37 -5.55
C ALA A 36 6.59 9.16 -5.91
N GLN A 37 7.65 8.93 -5.14
CA GLN A 37 8.36 7.68 -5.12
C GLN A 37 7.70 6.80 -4.07
N VAL A 38 7.18 5.65 -4.51
CA VAL A 38 6.41 4.75 -3.66
C VAL A 38 7.00 3.35 -3.70
N HIS A 39 6.99 2.68 -2.56
CA HIS A 39 7.21 1.26 -2.47
C HIS A 39 5.87 0.53 -2.60
N LEU A 40 5.74 -0.33 -3.60
CA LEU A 40 4.52 -1.09 -3.87
C LEU A 40 4.68 -2.50 -3.32
N ILE A 41 3.71 -2.93 -2.51
CA ILE A 41 3.61 -4.32 -2.06
C ILE A 41 2.46 -4.95 -2.82
N ALA A 42 2.75 -6.05 -3.51
CA ALA A 42 1.81 -6.77 -4.35
C ALA A 42 1.76 -8.25 -3.97
N CYS A 43 0.66 -8.93 -4.28
CA CYS A 43 0.56 -10.38 -4.19
C CYS A 43 -0.24 -10.96 -5.35
N HIS A 44 -0.13 -12.26 -5.56
CA HIS A 44 -0.96 -12.97 -6.52
C HIS A 44 -2.44 -12.85 -6.15
N GLN A 45 -3.29 -12.52 -7.12
CA GLN A 45 -4.73 -12.35 -6.92
C GLN A 45 -5.37 -13.63 -6.38
N ASP A 46 -4.93 -14.79 -6.89
CA ASP A 46 -5.45 -16.09 -6.45
C ASP A 46 -5.16 -16.37 -4.97
N TRP A 47 -3.98 -16.00 -4.49
CA TRP A 47 -3.62 -16.18 -3.09
C TRP A 47 -4.51 -15.33 -2.18
N GLN A 48 -4.72 -14.06 -2.57
CA GLN A 48 -5.60 -13.16 -1.85
C GLN A 48 -7.04 -13.70 -1.80
N ASN A 49 -7.54 -14.20 -2.92
CA ASN A 49 -8.89 -14.75 -3.03
C ASN A 49 -9.06 -16.03 -2.21
N ASN A 50 -8.08 -16.93 -2.26
CA ASN A 50 -8.12 -18.18 -1.50
C ASN A 50 -8.09 -17.92 0.01
N LEU A 51 -7.26 -16.96 0.45
CA LEU A 51 -7.18 -16.58 1.86
C LEU A 51 -8.49 -15.95 2.36
N LYS A 52 -9.09 -15.04 1.57
CA LYS A 52 -10.40 -14.45 1.90
C LYS A 52 -11.48 -15.52 2.03
N LYS A 53 -11.62 -16.39 1.03
CA LYS A 53 -12.59 -17.48 1.03
C LYS A 53 -12.41 -18.43 2.23
N ALA A 54 -11.17 -18.71 2.63
CA ALA A 54 -10.89 -19.57 3.77
C ALA A 54 -11.43 -18.97 5.08
N VAL A 55 -11.28 -17.66 5.28
CA VAL A 55 -11.81 -16.95 6.46
C VAL A 55 -13.33 -16.80 6.39
N GLU A 56 -13.86 -16.47 5.22
CA GLU A 56 -15.31 -16.27 5.01
C GLU A 56 -16.12 -17.55 5.23
N ARG A 57 -15.53 -18.73 5.01
CA ARG A 57 -16.14 -20.03 5.35
C ARG A 57 -16.41 -20.20 6.84
N CYS A 58 -15.76 -19.43 7.70
CA CYS A 58 -16.02 -19.41 9.14
C CYS A 58 -17.17 -18.46 9.53
N GLY A 59 -17.90 -17.88 8.56
CA GLY A 59 -18.96 -16.90 8.82
C GLY A 59 -18.44 -15.50 9.17
N LEU A 60 -17.15 -15.23 8.91
CA LEU A 60 -16.50 -13.93 9.15
C LEU A 60 -16.40 -13.13 7.85
N GLN A 61 -16.25 -11.81 7.94
CA GLN A 61 -15.94 -10.96 6.78
C GLN A 61 -14.50 -10.48 6.86
N VAL A 62 -13.79 -10.52 5.73
CA VAL A 62 -12.41 -10.01 5.65
C VAL A 62 -12.44 -8.55 5.25
N ASP A 63 -12.20 -7.66 6.22
CA ASP A 63 -12.10 -6.21 5.99
C ASP A 63 -10.87 -5.87 5.13
N LYS A 64 -9.69 -6.35 5.53
CA LYS A 64 -8.44 -6.05 4.82
C LYS A 64 -7.41 -7.16 4.93
N VAL A 65 -6.68 -7.38 3.84
CA VAL A 65 -5.49 -8.24 3.81
C VAL A 65 -4.25 -7.35 3.95
N VAL A 66 -3.42 -7.62 4.95
CA VAL A 66 -2.24 -6.81 5.27
C VAL A 66 -0.97 -7.64 5.13
N PHE A 67 0.08 -7.04 4.55
CA PHE A 67 1.40 -7.67 4.49
C PHE A 67 2.01 -7.68 5.89
N SER A 68 2.50 -8.82 6.35
CA SER A 68 2.95 -9.01 7.73
C SER A 68 4.04 -8.01 8.15
N GLY A 69 5.01 -7.73 7.27
CA GLY A 69 6.06 -6.74 7.56
C GLY A 69 5.51 -5.31 7.71
N PHE A 70 4.47 -4.96 6.95
CA PHE A 70 3.80 -3.67 7.08
C PHE A 70 2.94 -3.59 8.34
N ALA A 71 2.25 -4.68 8.69
CA ALA A 71 1.46 -4.79 9.91
C ALA A 71 2.35 -4.65 11.17
N ALA A 72 3.51 -5.32 11.19
CA ALA A 72 4.45 -5.24 12.32
C ALA A 72 4.96 -3.80 12.55
N ASN A 73 5.29 -3.08 11.47
CA ASN A 73 5.69 -1.67 11.58
C ASN A 73 4.55 -0.79 12.11
N THR A 74 3.36 -0.91 11.51
CA THR A 74 2.21 -0.06 11.85
C THR A 74 1.73 -0.30 13.28
N PHE A 75 1.76 -1.54 13.77
CA PHE A 75 1.38 -1.88 15.15
C PHE A 75 2.33 -1.24 16.18
N CYS A 76 3.64 -1.22 15.91
CA CYS A 76 4.61 -0.58 16.81
C CYS A 76 4.58 0.96 16.77
N ALA A 77 3.90 1.56 15.78
CA ALA A 77 3.82 3.00 15.59
C ALA A 77 2.59 3.66 16.25
N ASN A 78 1.74 2.87 16.94
CA ASN A 78 0.57 3.32 17.69
C ASN A 78 0.74 3.13 19.20
#